data_AF-A0A820LW73-F1
#
_entry.id   AF-A0A820LW73-F1
#
_cell.length_a   1.000
_cell.length_b   1.000
_cell.length_c   1.000
_cell.angle_alpha   90.00
_cell.angle_beta   90.00
_cell.angle_gamma   90.00
#
_symmetry.space_group_name_H-M   'P 1'
#
loop_
_entity.id
_entity.type
_entity.pdbx_description
1 polymer ?
#
loop_
_entity_poly.entity_id
_entity_poly.type
_entity_poly.pdbx_seq_one_letter_code
_entity_poly.pdbx_strand_id
1 'polypeptide(L)'
;MNNVTLALRNELNMSEKSLTSESNSGESEEKIESNQKLKKKKKNALCQKKFAAPAAGFVDNMPPPIRDELQPIDYFYCIFGKQSTTLLTNHSNLYSVQKNPNKLARISETEMEYCIGILLMTGIYSFPKQRYF
;
A
#
# COMPACT_ATOMS: atom_id res chain seq x y z
N MET A 1 16.27 25.40 35.51
CA MET A 1 15.81 24.07 35.06
C MET A 1 16.19 23.89 33.60
N ASN A 2 17.44 23.52 33.29
CA ASN A 2 17.96 23.38 31.91
C ASN A 2 18.69 22.04 31.74
N ASN A 3 18.09 20.93 32.17
CA ASN A 3 18.73 19.61 32.13
C ASN A 3 18.29 18.76 30.93
N VAL A 4 17.25 19.19 30.19
CA VAL A 4 16.69 18.41 29.06
C VAL A 4 17.51 18.60 27.78
N THR A 5 18.11 19.78 27.58
CA THR A 5 18.88 20.12 26.38
C THR A 5 20.26 19.45 26.32
N LEU A 6 20.83 19.05 27.46
CA LEU A 6 22.11 18.35 27.53
C LEU A 6 22.00 16.88 27.13
N ALA A 7 20.86 16.23 27.41
CA ALA A 7 20.63 14.83 27.06
C ALA A 7 20.56 14.62 25.54
N LEU A 8 19.90 15.53 24.80
CA LEU A 8 19.75 15.41 23.35
C LEU A 8 21.06 15.65 22.56
N ARG A 9 22.02 16.39 23.11
CA ARG A 9 23.29 16.67 22.44
C ARG A 9 24.28 15.50 22.53
N ASN A 10 24.18 14.68 23.58
CA ASN A 10 25.04 13.51 23.76
C ASN A 10 24.56 12.29 22.96
N GLU A 11 23.26 12.18 22.69
CA GLU A 11 22.67 11.09 21.88
C GLU A 11 23.05 11.20 20.38
N LEU A 12 23.10 12.42 19.84
CA LEU A 12 23.49 12.65 18.43
C LEU A 12 24.98 12.36 18.17
N ASN A 13 25.84 12.56 19.17
CA ASN A 13 27.29 12.40 19.03
C ASN A 13 27.78 10.94 19.17
N MET A 14 26.88 10.01 19.49
CA MET A 14 27.16 8.57 19.59
C MET A 14 26.83 7.80 18.30
N SER A 15 26.14 8.40 17.32
CA SER A 15 25.76 7.70 16.07
C SER A 15 26.73 7.88 14.90
N GLU A 16 27.60 8.90 14.92
CA GLU A 16 28.50 9.20 13.79
C GLU A 16 29.85 8.45 13.81
N LYS A 17 30.12 7.65 14.85
CA LYS A 17 31.44 7.00 15.03
C LYS A 17 31.50 5.51 14.68
N SER A 18 30.42 4.97 14.13
CA SER A 18 30.32 3.56 13.77
C SER A 18 30.24 3.42 12.25
N LEU A 19 31.31 2.85 11.67
CA LEU A 19 31.46 2.29 10.32
C LEU A 19 32.31 3.09 9.32
N THR A 20 33.58 3.28 9.69
CA THR A 20 34.70 3.22 8.73
C THR A 20 35.71 2.19 9.21
N SER A 21 35.79 1.05 8.53
CA SER A 21 36.97 0.15 8.49
C SER A 21 36.78 -0.86 7.35
N GLU A 22 37.41 -0.62 6.20
CA GLU A 22 38.55 -1.41 5.68
C GLU A 22 38.17 -2.77 5.04
N SER A 23 38.48 -2.94 3.75
CA SER A 23 39.40 -3.98 3.24
C SER A 23 39.36 -4.12 1.70
N ASN A 24 40.43 -3.59 1.11
CA ASN A 24 41.31 -4.09 0.05
C ASN A 24 40.98 -5.36 -0.81
N SER A 25 41.57 -5.34 -2.01
CA SER A 25 41.85 -6.43 -2.98
C SER A 25 40.68 -6.96 -3.79
N GLY A 26 40.78 -7.23 -5.09
CA GLY A 26 41.88 -7.23 -6.04
C GLY A 26 41.37 -7.90 -7.33
N GLU A 27 42.00 -7.58 -8.47
CA GLU A 27 41.95 -8.33 -9.74
C GLU A 27 40.57 -8.39 -10.44
N SER A 28 40.42 -8.29 -11.76
CA SER A 28 41.35 -8.34 -12.89
C SER A 28 40.61 -7.77 -14.11
N GLU A 29 41.31 -6.96 -14.90
CA GLU A 29 40.84 -6.54 -16.21
C GLU A 29 40.89 -7.73 -17.16
N GLU A 30 39.73 -8.26 -17.55
CA GLU A 30 39.65 -9.24 -18.63
C GLU A 30 38.85 -8.69 -19.81
N LYS A 31 39.64 -8.28 -20.81
CA LYS A 31 39.45 -8.39 -22.25
C LYS A 31 38.01 -8.50 -22.77
N ILE A 32 37.66 -7.45 -23.48
CA ILE A 32 36.74 -7.41 -24.60
C ILE A 32 37.07 -8.58 -25.56
N GLU A 33 36.18 -9.56 -25.66
CA GLU A 33 36.15 -10.47 -26.80
C GLU A 33 34.72 -10.63 -27.31
N SER A 34 34.53 -10.08 -28.50
CA SER A 34 33.35 -10.16 -29.33
C SER A 34 33.00 -11.61 -29.65
N ASN A 35 31.81 -12.04 -29.26
CA ASN A 35 31.18 -13.20 -29.87
C ASN A 35 29.70 -12.90 -30.15
N GLN A 36 29.46 -12.39 -31.36
CA GLN A 36 28.15 -12.21 -31.95
C GLN A 36 27.47 -13.58 -32.12
N LYS A 37 26.84 -14.08 -31.07
CA LYS A 37 25.85 -15.15 -31.20
C LYS A 37 24.61 -14.53 -31.83
N LEU A 38 24.39 -14.79 -33.12
CA LEU A 38 23.09 -14.59 -33.77
C LEU A 38 22.04 -15.39 -33.00
N LYS A 39 21.40 -14.73 -32.03
CA LYS A 39 20.24 -15.26 -31.32
C LYS A 39 19.12 -15.36 -32.34
N LYS A 40 18.95 -16.54 -32.94
CA LYS A 40 17.72 -16.89 -33.66
C LYS A 40 16.57 -16.69 -32.68
N LYS A 41 15.83 -15.58 -32.86
CA LYS A 41 14.61 -15.30 -32.08
C LYS A 41 13.65 -16.46 -32.37
N LYS A 42 13.53 -17.40 -31.43
CA LYS A 42 12.42 -18.35 -31.43
C LYS A 42 11.16 -17.51 -31.31
N LYS A 43 10.41 -17.40 -32.41
CA LYS A 43 9.05 -16.86 -32.36
C LYS A 43 8.27 -17.82 -31.48
N ASN A 44 7.86 -17.36 -30.30
CA ASN A 44 6.94 -18.10 -29.46
C ASN A 44 5.65 -18.25 -30.25
N ALA A 45 5.43 -19.42 -30.83
CA ALA A 45 4.14 -19.77 -31.39
C ALA A 45 3.17 -19.82 -30.22
N LEU A 46 2.42 -18.75 -30.02
CA LEU A 46 1.26 -18.76 -29.15
C LEU A 46 0.30 -19.77 -29.79
N CYS A 47 0.35 -21.01 -29.32
CA CYS A 47 -0.56 -22.06 -29.75
C CYS A 47 -1.97 -21.55 -29.47
N GLN A 48 -2.65 -21.08 -30.51
CA GLN A 48 -4.08 -20.82 -30.48
C GLN A 48 -4.76 -22.17 -30.32
N LYS A 49 -4.88 -22.63 -29.07
CA LYS A 49 -5.74 -23.76 -28.74
C LYS A 49 -7.12 -23.38 -29.26
N LYS A 50 -7.65 -24.20 -30.18
CA LYS A 50 -9.00 -24.02 -30.71
C LYS A 50 -9.95 -24.05 -29.52
N PHE A 51 -10.64 -22.93 -29.29
CA PHE A 51 -11.64 -22.83 -28.25
C PHE A 51 -12.74 -23.85 -28.54
N ALA A 52 -12.94 -24.81 -27.63
CA ALA A 52 -14.09 -25.68 -27.65
C ALA A 52 -15.21 -24.98 -26.86
N ALA A 53 -16.34 -24.73 -27.52
CA ALA A 53 -17.49 -24.16 -26.84
C ALA A 53 -17.92 -25.08 -25.68
N PRO A 54 -18.23 -24.54 -24.49
CA PRO A 54 -18.68 -25.35 -23.37
C PRO A 54 -19.92 -26.18 -23.74
N ALA A 55 -19.95 -27.45 -23.35
CA ALA A 55 -21.13 -28.29 -23.51
C ALA A 55 -22.34 -27.69 -22.76
N ALA A 56 -23.56 -28.00 -23.21
CA ALA A 56 -24.80 -27.42 -22.65
C ALA A 56 -24.96 -27.57 -21.11
N GLY A 57 -24.25 -28.52 -20.48
CA GLY A 57 -24.19 -28.69 -19.03
C GLY A 57 -23.17 -27.81 -18.29
N PHE A 58 -22.52 -26.84 -18.94
CA PHE A 58 -21.58 -25.92 -18.29
C PHE A 58 -22.27 -25.00 -17.27
N VAL A 59 -23.58 -24.79 -17.43
CA VAL A 59 -24.36 -23.88 -16.58
C VAL A 59 -24.65 -24.49 -15.21
N ASP A 60 -24.74 -25.82 -15.11
CA ASP A 60 -25.15 -26.53 -13.89
C ASP A 60 -24.05 -26.59 -12.81
N ASN A 61 -22.80 -26.31 -13.18
CA ASN A 61 -21.66 -26.30 -12.25
C ASN A 61 -21.15 -24.88 -11.93
N MET A 62 -21.92 -23.84 -12.31
CA MET A 62 -21.55 -22.48 -11.91
C MET A 62 -21.77 -22.33 -10.41
N PRO A 63 -20.79 -21.79 -9.66
CA PRO A 63 -21.05 -21.39 -8.28
C PRO A 63 -22.25 -20.44 -8.28
N PRO A 64 -23.10 -20.50 -7.24
CA PRO A 64 -24.25 -19.62 -7.15
C PRO A 64 -23.80 -18.17 -7.38
N PRO A 65 -24.59 -17.35 -8.10
CA PRO A 65 -24.25 -15.96 -8.32
C PRO A 65 -23.96 -15.33 -6.95
N ILE A 66 -22.86 -14.59 -6.85
CA ILE A 66 -22.50 -13.87 -5.62
C ILE A 66 -23.71 -12.98 -5.30
N ARG A 67 -24.47 -13.35 -4.27
CA ARG A 67 -25.64 -12.59 -3.82
C ARG A 67 -25.19 -11.57 -2.79
N ASP A 68 -25.72 -10.36 -2.99
CA ASP A 68 -25.61 -9.15 -2.18
C ASP A 68 -24.18 -8.63 -2.02
N GLU A 69 -23.74 -7.86 -3.02
CA GLU A 69 -22.61 -6.94 -2.84
C GLU A 69 -22.99 -5.94 -1.75
N LEU A 70 -22.50 -6.19 -0.53
CA LEU A 70 -22.56 -5.22 0.57
C LEU A 70 -21.86 -3.93 0.11
N GLN A 71 -22.38 -2.78 0.53
CA GLN A 71 -21.63 -1.55 0.30
C GLN A 71 -20.32 -1.61 1.11
N PRO A 72 -19.25 -0.93 0.67
CA PRO A 72 -17.98 -0.92 1.39
C PRO A 72 -18.12 -0.59 2.89
N ILE A 73 -19.06 0.29 3.24
CA ILE A 73 -19.34 0.67 4.63
C ILE A 73 -20.03 -0.45 5.43
N ASP A 74 -20.81 -1.31 4.79
CA ASP A 74 -21.49 -2.42 5.47
C ASP A 74 -20.47 -3.45 5.97
N TYR A 75 -19.38 -3.68 5.23
CA TYR A 75 -18.27 -4.52 5.70
C TYR A 75 -17.61 -3.95 6.96
N PHE A 76 -17.46 -2.62 7.02
CA PHE A 76 -16.97 -1.94 8.22
C PHE A 76 -17.94 -2.12 9.40
N TYR A 77 -19.25 -2.01 9.15
CA TYR A 77 -20.28 -2.20 10.17
C TYR A 77 -20.38 -3.64 10.69
N CYS A 78 -20.06 -4.65 9.89
CA CYS A 78 -19.96 -6.02 10.39
C CYS A 78 -18.89 -6.20 11.48
N ILE A 79 -17.84 -5.39 11.46
CA ILE A 79 -16.69 -5.52 12.38
C ILE A 79 -16.85 -4.58 13.58
N PHE A 80 -17.21 -3.32 13.34
CA PHE A 80 -17.21 -2.26 14.36
C PHE A 80 -18.61 -1.84 14.83
N GLY A 81 -19.66 -2.28 14.12
CA GLY A 81 -21.05 -1.88 14.38
C GLY A 81 -21.39 -0.49 13.82
N LYS A 82 -22.68 -0.25 13.54
CA LYS A 82 -23.17 1.02 12.95
C LYS A 82 -22.92 2.26 13.81
N GLN A 83 -22.82 2.11 15.13
CA GLN A 83 -22.61 3.24 16.05
C GLN A 83 -21.18 3.80 16.01
N SER A 84 -20.24 3.04 15.42
CA SER A 84 -18.82 3.40 15.41
C SER A 84 -18.54 4.67 14.59
N THR A 85 -19.20 4.86 13.45
CA THR A 85 -19.06 6.07 12.60
C THR A 85 -19.54 7.31 13.31
N THR A 86 -20.70 7.25 13.96
CA THR A 86 -21.24 8.36 14.77
C THR A 86 -20.28 8.72 15.90
N LEU A 87 -19.76 7.73 16.62
CA LEU A 87 -18.83 7.95 17.72
C LEU A 87 -17.51 8.57 17.23
N LEU A 88 -16.96 8.05 16.13
CA LEU A 88 -15.73 8.55 15.52
C LEU A 88 -15.88 9.99 15.04
N THR A 89 -17.02 10.33 14.44
CA THR A 89 -17.36 11.68 13.97
C THR A 89 -17.42 12.66 15.14
N ASN A 90 -18.14 12.31 16.21
CA ASN A 90 -18.27 13.15 17.39
C ASN A 90 -16.92 13.40 18.08
N HIS A 91 -16.12 12.34 18.29
CA HIS A 91 -14.80 12.49 18.91
C HIS A 91 -13.82 13.27 18.03
N SER A 92 -13.86 13.07 16.71
CA SER A 92 -13.00 13.81 15.78
C SER A 92 -13.33 15.30 15.77
N ASN A 93 -14.62 15.64 15.79
CA ASN A 93 -15.07 17.03 15.93
C ASN A 93 -14.68 17.64 17.27
N LEU A 94 -14.90 16.93 18.38
CA LEU A 94 -14.48 17.38 19.71
C LEU A 94 -12.97 17.62 19.77
N TYR A 95 -12.18 16.69 19.24
CA TYR A 95 -10.73 16.82 19.18
C TYR A 95 -10.29 18.02 18.35
N SER A 96 -10.99 18.34 17.25
CA SER A 96 -10.67 19.53 16.44
C SER A 96 -10.79 20.82 17.25
N VAL A 97 -11.83 20.94 18.10
CA VAL A 97 -12.04 22.07 19.01
C VAL A 97 -10.91 22.15 20.05
N GLN A 98 -10.56 21.00 20.63
CA GLN A 98 -9.51 20.92 21.66
C GLN A 98 -8.13 21.28 21.11
N LYS A 99 -7.84 20.86 19.87
CA LYS A 99 -6.54 21.10 19.23
C LYS A 99 -6.39 22.54 18.73
N ASN A 100 -7.44 23.10 18.12
CA ASN A 100 -7.42 24.48 17.65
C ASN A 100 -8.84 25.08 17.70
N PRO A 101 -9.15 25.90 18.72
CA PRO A 101 -10.50 26.47 18.87
C PRO A 101 -10.90 27.40 17.72
N ASN A 102 -9.93 27.95 16.98
CA ASN A 102 -10.18 28.84 15.85
C ASN A 102 -10.41 28.10 14.53
N LYS A 103 -10.18 26.77 14.49
CA LYS A 103 -10.34 25.95 13.27
C LYS A 103 -11.16 24.70 13.58
N LEU A 104 -12.47 24.83 13.47
CA LEU A 104 -13.43 23.75 13.63
C LEU A 104 -13.44 22.88 12.37
N ALA A 105 -13.31 21.56 12.51
CA ALA A 105 -13.38 20.65 11.38
C ALA A 105 -14.82 20.42 10.88
N ARG A 106 -15.81 20.40 11.80
CA ARG A 106 -17.24 20.18 11.51
C ARG A 106 -17.50 19.05 10.52
N ILE A 107 -16.90 17.89 10.79
CA ILE A 107 -17.03 16.67 10.00
C ILE A 107 -18.44 16.12 10.14
N SER A 108 -19.08 15.80 9.02
CA SER A 108 -20.35 15.09 8.97
C SER A 108 -20.14 13.57 8.98
N GLU A 109 -21.17 12.80 9.36
CA GLU A 109 -21.08 11.33 9.34
C GLU A 109 -20.80 10.79 7.93
N THR A 110 -21.39 11.41 6.89
CA THR A 110 -21.16 11.03 5.49
C THR A 110 -19.72 11.26 5.05
N GLU A 111 -19.09 12.37 5.46
CA GLU A 111 -17.65 12.60 5.21
C GLU A 111 -16.78 11.57 5.91
N MET A 112 -17.19 11.13 7.11
CA MET A 112 -16.47 10.07 7.82
C MET A 112 -16.60 8.72 7.10
N GLU A 113 -17.79 8.39 6.59
CA GLU A 113 -18.01 7.18 5.76
C GLU A 113 -17.15 7.22 4.50
N TYR A 114 -17.07 8.36 3.81
CA TYR A 114 -16.18 8.52 2.65
C TYR A 114 -14.71 8.38 3.02
N CYS A 115 -14.28 8.94 4.15
CA CYS A 115 -12.92 8.80 4.64
C CYS A 115 -12.56 7.33 4.87
N ILE A 116 -13.44 6.56 5.53
CA ILE A 116 -13.28 5.13 5.75
C ILE A 116 -13.21 4.37 4.42
N GLY A 117 -14.11 4.68 3.47
CA GLY A 117 -14.10 4.09 2.14
C GLY A 117 -12.80 4.32 1.39
N ILE A 118 -12.26 5.55 1.44
CA ILE A 118 -10.97 5.90 0.84
C ILE A 118 -9.85 5.08 1.49
N LEU A 119 -9.81 4.98 2.82
CA LEU A 119 -8.79 4.21 3.53
C LEU A 119 -8.82 2.73 3.15
N LEU A 120 -10.00 2.13 3.06
CA LEU A 120 -10.17 0.75 2.59
C LEU A 120 -9.60 0.58 1.17
N MET A 121 -9.93 1.51 0.27
CA MET A 121 -9.43 1.49 -1.10
C MET A 121 -7.91 1.68 -1.17
N THR A 122 -7.29 2.48 -0.29
CA THR A 122 -5.83 2.63 -0.25
C THR A 122 -5.09 1.36 0.17
N GLY A 123 -5.74 0.48 0.95
CA GLY A 123 -5.18 -0.83 1.28
C GLY A 123 -5.23 -1.81 0.10
N ILE A 124 -6.23 -1.67 -0.78
CA ILE A 124 -6.44 -2.55 -1.94
C ILE A 124 -5.58 -2.10 -3.13
N TYR A 125 -5.57 -0.80 -3.42
CA TYR A 125 -4.84 -0.22 -4.53
C TYR A 125 -3.47 0.27 -4.08
N SER A 126 -2.42 -0.38 -4.56
CA SER A 126 -1.06 0.14 -4.41
C SER A 126 -0.91 1.39 -5.27
N PHE A 127 -0.69 2.55 -4.64
CA PHE A 127 -0.36 3.76 -5.37
C PHE A 127 0.92 3.56 -6.18
N PRO A 128 0.99 4.07 -7.42
CA PRO A 128 2.19 3.97 -8.23
C PRO A 128 3.35 4.64 -7.48
N LYS A 129 4.34 3.84 -7.07
CA LYS A 129 5.58 4.34 -6.50
C LYS A 129 6.32 5.08 -7.61
N GLN A 130 6.68 6.34 -7.39
CA GLN A 130 7.62 7.02 -8.28
C GLN A 130 8.91 6.21 -8.32
N ARG A 131 9.24 5.66 -9.49
CA ARG A 131 10.59 5.19 -9.77
C ARG A 131 11.45 6.44 -9.97
N TYR A 132 12.27 6.76 -8.99
CA TYR A 132 13.41 7.63 -9.23
C TYR A 132 14.36 6.86 -10.17
N PHE A 133 14.59 7.41 -11.36
CA PHE A 133 15.59 6.95 -12.31
C PHE A 133 16.86 7.76 -12.13
#